data_AF-A0A1W9M5X2-F1
#
_entry.id   AF-A0A1W9M5X2-F1
#
_cell.length_a   1.000
_cell.length_b   1.000
_cell.length_c   1.000
_cell.angle_alpha   90.00
_cell.angle_beta   90.00
_cell.angle_gamma   90.00
#
_symmetry.space_group_name_H-M   'P 1'
#
loop_
_entity.id
_entity.type
_entity.pdbx_description
1 polymer ?
#
loop_
_entity_poly.entity_id
_entity_poly.type
_entity_poly.pdbx_seq_one_letter_code
_entity_poly.pdbx_strand_id
1 'polypeptide(L)' 'MAGGGAQAPNCRGCRHFFVTHDPRSPHGCRAYGFKSAREPAEVVFQNSGLPCQLFRARQRPSGPDTDGDRYL' A
#
# COMPACT_ATOMS: atom_id res chain seq x y z
N MET A 1 -23.90 -5.81 10.63
CA MET A 1 -22.58 -6.29 11.13
C MET A 1 -21.78 -6.82 9.95
N ALA A 2 -20.90 -6.01 9.32
CA ALA A 2 -19.92 -6.52 8.34
C ALA A 2 -18.70 -5.59 8.20
N GLY A 3 -17.62 -5.95 8.91
CA GLY A 3 -16.24 -5.91 8.42
C GLY A 3 -15.60 -4.57 8.05
N GLY A 4 -15.16 -3.80 9.05
CA GLY A 4 -14.12 -2.78 8.88
C GLY A 4 -12.79 -3.43 8.51
N GLY A 5 -12.44 -3.40 7.23
CA GLY A 5 -11.14 -3.85 6.72
C GLY A 5 -10.05 -2.81 6.99
N ALA A 6 -9.41 -2.90 8.16
CA ALA A 6 -8.11 -2.30 8.40
C ALA A 6 -7.08 -2.99 7.49
N GLN A 7 -6.97 -2.48 6.26
CA GLN A 7 -6.15 -3.04 5.20
C GLN A 7 -4.68 -2.89 5.57
N ALA A 8 -3.96 -4.01 5.65
CA ALA A 8 -2.51 -4.03 5.68
C ALA A 8 -1.95 -3.12 4.56
N PRO A 9 -0.83 -2.41 4.78
CA PRO A 9 -0.28 -1.45 3.81
C PRO A 9 0.09 -2.18 2.50
N ASN A 10 -0.84 -2.13 1.54
CA ASN A 10 -0.70 -2.78 0.25
C ASN A 10 0.36 -2.05 -0.59
N CYS A 11 1.59 -2.53 -0.61
CA CYS A 11 2.67 -1.93 -1.42
C CYS A 11 2.29 -1.78 -2.89
N ARG A 12 1.48 -2.69 -3.43
CA ARG A 12 0.92 -2.63 -4.80
C ARG A 12 0.01 -1.41 -5.04
N GLY A 13 -0.61 -0.88 -4.00
CA GLY A 13 -1.41 0.35 -4.03
C GLY A 13 -0.62 1.62 -3.72
N CYS A 14 0.68 1.51 -3.44
CA CYS A 14 1.52 2.67 -3.14
C CYS A 14 1.95 3.36 -4.43
N ARG A 15 1.83 4.68 -4.49
CA ARG A 15 2.34 5.48 -5.63
C ARG A 15 3.86 5.44 -5.78
N HIS A 16 4.58 5.09 -4.72
CA HIS A 16 6.06 5.06 -4.70
C HIS A 16 6.62 3.68 -5.02
N PHE A 17 5.78 2.67 -5.11
CA PHE A 17 6.19 1.33 -5.50
C PHE A 17 6.50 1.31 -7.00
N PHE A 18 7.64 0.74 -7.36
CA PHE A 18 8.05 0.58 -8.75
C PHE A 18 8.70 -0.79 -8.95
N VAL A 19 8.61 -1.31 -10.18
CA VAL A 19 9.21 -2.60 -10.55
C VAL A 19 10.57 -2.34 -11.18
N THR A 20 11.61 -2.90 -10.57
CA THR A 20 13.02 -2.63 -10.92
C THR A 20 13.53 -3.44 -12.12
N HIS A 21 12.75 -4.41 -12.63
CA HIS A 21 13.14 -5.34 -13.71
C HIS A 21 14.43 -6.14 -13.43
N ASP A 22 14.91 -6.13 -12.18
CA ASP A 22 16.08 -6.87 -11.74
C ASP A 22 15.63 -8.25 -11.23
N PRO A 23 16.17 -9.36 -11.74
CA PRO A 23 15.74 -10.70 -11.35
C PRO A 23 16.03 -11.01 -9.88
N ARG A 24 16.98 -10.31 -9.25
CA ARG A 24 17.28 -10.48 -7.83
C ARG A 24 16.43 -9.59 -6.94
N SER A 25 15.97 -8.46 -7.46
CA SER A 25 15.17 -7.48 -6.73
C SER A 25 14.11 -6.86 -7.63
N PRO A 26 12.97 -7.52 -7.89
CA PRO A 26 11.93 -6.99 -8.77
C PRO A 26 11.12 -5.87 -8.12
N HIS A 27 11.19 -5.70 -6.80
CA HIS A 27 10.39 -4.72 -6.05
C HIS A 27 11.25 -3.56 -5.55
N GLY A 28 10.90 -2.34 -5.96
CA GLY A 28 11.55 -1.10 -5.53
C GLY A 28 10.60 -0.18 -4.78
N CYS A 29 11.12 0.52 -3.77
CA CYS A 29 10.41 1.60 -3.08
C CYS A 29 11.11 2.93 -3.32
N ARG A 30 10.47 3.83 -4.08
CA ARG A 30 11.09 5.10 -4.49
C ARG A 30 11.18 6.11 -3.36
N ALA A 31 10.31 5.98 -2.36
CA ALA A 31 10.28 6.89 -1.22
C ALA A 31 11.47 6.66 -0.27
N TYR A 32 11.85 5.40 -0.06
CA TYR A 32 13.03 5.05 0.72
C TYR A 32 14.30 4.91 -0.14
N GLY A 33 14.18 4.77 -1.46
CA GLY A 33 15.33 4.67 -2.36
C GLY A 33 16.02 3.30 -2.37
N PHE A 34 15.35 2.23 -1.95
CA PHE A 34 15.90 0.87 -1.96
C PHE A 34 15.12 -0.07 -2.90
N LYS A 35 15.80 -1.17 -3.27
CA LYS A 35 15.25 -2.28 -4.07
C LYS A 35 15.45 -3.59 -3.32
N SER A 36 14.48 -4.50 -3.42
CA SER A 36 14.50 -5.78 -2.71
C SER A 36 13.83 -6.90 -3.51
N ALA A 37 14.28 -8.12 -3.21
CA ALA A 37 13.68 -9.37 -3.69
C ALA A 37 12.28 -9.59 -3.11
N ARG A 38 12.13 -9.22 -1.84
CA ARG A 38 10.93 -9.41 -1.02
C ARG A 38 10.02 -8.21 -1.07
N GLU A 39 8.83 -8.33 -0.47
CA GLU A 39 7.91 -7.21 -0.38
C GLU A 39 8.57 -6.03 0.33
N PRO A 40 8.53 -4.82 -0.24
CA PRO A 40 9.22 -3.68 0.34
C PRO A 40 8.64 -3.27 1.70
N ALA A 41 7.37 -3.59 2.00
CA ALA A 41 6.80 -3.41 3.34
C ALA A 41 7.52 -4.28 4.39
N GLU A 42 7.82 -5.55 4.06
CA GLU A 42 8.54 -6.44 4.97
C GLU A 42 9.96 -5.97 5.21
N VAL A 43 10.65 -5.51 4.17
CA VAL A 43 12.03 -5.02 4.30
C VAL A 43 12.09 -3.74 5.13
N VAL A 44 11.14 -2.82 4.92
CA VAL A 44 11.03 -1.60 5.75
C VAL A 44 10.71 -1.97 7.20
N PHE A 45 9.81 -2.93 7.42
CA PHE A 45 9.46 -3.39 8.76
C PHE A 45 10.65 -4.07 9.45
N GLN A 46 11.40 -4.93 8.76
CA GLN A 46 12.59 -5.57 9.31
C GLN A 46 13.72 -4.57 9.59
N ASN A 47 13.88 -3.55 8.76
CA ASN A 47 14.96 -2.58 8.91
C ASN A 47 14.65 -1.49 9.94
N SER A 48 13.43 -0.96 9.92
CA SER A 48 13.02 0.16 10.79
C SER A 48 12.21 -0.28 12.02
N GLY A 49 11.73 -1.52 12.08
CA GLY A 49 10.79 -1.98 13.11
C GLY A 49 9.39 -1.35 13.01
N LEU A 50 9.15 -0.54 11.97
CA LEU A 50 7.96 0.28 11.80
C LEU A 50 7.30 -0.01 10.46
N PRO A 51 5.96 0.07 10.36
CA PRO A 51 5.27 -0.01 9.08
C PRO A 51 5.68 1.17 8.19
N CYS A 52 5.57 0.96 6.86
CA CYS A 52 5.96 1.94 5.84
C CYS A 52 5.31 3.32 6.08
N GLN A 53 6.08 4.26 6.65
CA GLN A 53 5.62 5.62 6.98
C GLN A 53 5.44 6.48 5.73
N LEU A 54 6.17 6.15 4.67
CA LEU A 54 6.10 6.82 3.37
C LEU A 54 5.04 6.18 2.45
N PHE A 55 4.22 5.26 2.97
CA PHE A 55 3.14 4.66 2.22
C PHE A 55 2.15 5.74 1.79
N ARG A 56 1.96 5.88 0.48
CA ARG A 56 0.96 6.78 -0.07
C ARG A 56 0.06 6.02 -1.00
N ALA A 57 -1.10 5.66 -0.46
CA ALA A 57 -2.16 4.98 -1.19
C ALA A 57 -2.55 5.80 -2.43
N ARG A 58 -2.63 5.13 -3.58
CA ARG A 58 -3.41 5.60 -4.71
C ARG A 58 -4.86 5.60 -4.25
N GLN A 59 -5.50 6.76 -4.18
CA GLN A 59 -6.92 6.81 -3.81
C GLN A 59 -7.69 5.97 -4.83
N ARG A 60 -8.18 4.81 -4.40
CA ARG A 60 -9.37 4.25 -5.03
C ARG A 60 -10.52 5.05 -4.45
N PRO A 61 -11.44 5.61 -5.25
CA PRO A 61 -12.63 6.23 -4.69
C PRO A 61 -13.36 5.13 -3.91
N SER A 62 -13.21 5.13 -2.59
CA SER A 62 -14.14 4.47 -1.69
C SER A 62 -15.47 5.15 -1.94
N GLY A 63 -16.38 4.41 -2.58
CA GLY A 63 -17.62 4.91 -3.15
C GLY A 63 -18.42 5.74 -2.14
N PRO A 64 -19.23 6.66 -2.67
CA PRO A 64 -19.87 7.71 -1.89
C PRO A 64 -20.85 7.11 -0.87
N ASP A 65 -20.87 7.76 0.29
CA ASP A 65 -21.98 7.75 1.23
C ASP A 65 -23.30 7.86 0.47
N THR A 66 -24.02 6.75 0.35
CA THR A 66 -25.39 6.79 -0.14
C THR A 66 -26.28 6.88 1.08
N ASP A 67 -26.34 8.08 1.66
CA ASP A 67 -27.53 8.52 2.37
C ASP A 67 -28.66 8.56 1.33
N GLY A 68 -29.56 7.59 1.45
CA GLY A 68 -30.58 7.30 0.45
C GLY A 68 -31.87 6.81 1.10
N ASP A 69 -32.19 7.33 2.29
CA ASP A 69 -33.53 7.33 2.88
C ASP A 69 -34.42 8.34 2.15
N ARG A 70 -34.61 8.13 0.84
CA ARG A 70 -35.51 9.01 0.08
C ARG A 70 -36.28 8.31 -1.02
N TYR A 71 -36.75 7.10 -0.74
CA TYR A 71 -37.94 6.60 -1.41
C TYR A 71 -38.84 5.78 -0.48
N LEU A 72 -39.97 6.43 -0.15
CA LEU A 72 -41.24 5.98 0.46
C LEU A 72 -41.32 5.89 1.98
#